data_AF-A0A142L1J5-F1
#
_entry.id   AF-A0A142L1J5-F1
#
_cell.length_a   1.000
_cell.length_b   1.000
_cell.length_c   1.000
_cell.angle_alpha   90.00
_cell.angle_beta   90.00
_cell.angle_gamma   90.00
#
_symmetry.space_group_name_H-M   'P 1'
#
loop_
_entity.id
_entity.type
_entity.pdbx_description
1 polymer ?
#
loop_
_entity_poly.entity_id
_entity_poly.type
_entity_poly.pdbx_seq_one_letter_code
_entity_poly.pdbx_strand_id
1 'polypeptide(L)'
;MPIKHTILFIVITILGISTVSAQLKQGDSDPLGYGIKLGINYSMNGTRYSNWSGLAGANLGVFFSKPINNRFRWFVEPSYSSVSFREREKDIRYNNHYIDANAFVYFYPSPINTDFAFIGGIRPTYLMAHNSEVFETGAYTTRPLDINQNKNGRIDMGLMLGLSVALSPVVNLEMLYNQSLTDKNELQLVQGRSSAFEVNLRLNAVALRKSLESKNQSIEEQVLHYHKGALLVMLTTTNEKEIKRLREEGRGADINLLETDVMIRNNKVIKEFNKNFTFCPVYYFLDTSIYKVMSGSTKGIFVNYNLQLDTSIILNTENYFIASFCEDISEYTKRKHFGLFVYDKQMNQLENPFNAPNQLAAPVFDYVVVKATENKTRKPSYITVPFEKLVSKFNTRLFRYIN
;
A
#
# COMPACT_ATOMS: atom_id res chain seq x y z
N MET A 1 29.02 4.28 -18.95
CA MET A 1 28.63 3.29 -17.91
C MET A 1 28.88 3.69 -16.42
N PRO A 2 29.55 4.79 -16.01
CA PRO A 2 29.80 5.08 -14.57
C PRO A 2 28.61 5.71 -13.80
N ILE A 3 27.55 6.11 -14.49
CA ILE A 3 26.40 6.81 -13.90
C ILE A 3 25.57 5.89 -12.98
N LYS A 4 25.46 4.59 -13.32
CA LYS A 4 24.65 3.63 -12.55
C LYS A 4 25.19 3.41 -11.13
N HIS A 5 26.50 3.35 -10.95
CA HIS A 5 27.12 3.12 -9.64
C HIS A 5 27.08 4.36 -8.74
N THR A 6 27.14 5.55 -9.34
CA THR A 6 27.06 6.83 -8.61
C THR A 6 25.66 7.05 -8.02
N ILE A 7 24.60 6.74 -8.77
CA ILE A 7 23.21 6.86 -8.29
C ILE A 7 22.94 5.88 -7.12
N LEU A 8 23.42 4.64 -7.23
CA LEU A 8 23.25 3.64 -6.16
C LEU A 8 23.96 4.07 -4.86
N PHE A 9 25.17 4.63 -4.98
CA PHE A 9 25.95 5.09 -3.81
C PHE A 9 25.29 6.27 -3.09
N ILE A 10 24.71 7.23 -3.85
CA ILE A 10 23.96 8.36 -3.27
C ILE A 10 22.72 7.85 -2.51
N VAL A 11 21.97 6.91 -3.08
CA VAL A 11 20.79 6.32 -2.41
C VAL A 11 21.18 5.59 -1.11
N ILE A 12 22.27 4.82 -1.11
CA ILE A 12 22.75 4.09 0.08
C ILE A 12 23.24 5.05 1.17
N THR A 13 23.99 6.10 0.81
CA THR A 13 24.51 7.08 1.77
C THR A 13 23.37 7.85 2.45
N ILE A 14 22.31 8.16 1.70
CA ILE A 14 21.12 8.86 2.20
C ILE A 14 20.30 8.00 3.15
N LEU A 15 20.19 6.69 2.89
CA LEU A 15 19.60 5.74 3.82
C LEU A 15 20.40 5.67 5.14
N GLY A 16 21.74 5.76 5.07
CA GLY A 16 22.61 5.78 6.25
C GLY A 16 22.39 6.98 7.18
N ILE A 17 22.26 8.20 6.63
CA ILE A 17 22.08 9.45 7.41
C ILE A 17 20.76 9.45 8.20
N SER A 18 19.72 8.79 7.69
CA SER A 18 18.40 8.72 8.36
C SER A 18 18.44 8.04 9.74
N THR A 19 19.45 7.21 10.02
CA THR A 19 19.59 6.52 11.30
C THR A 19 20.09 7.43 12.43
N VAL A 20 20.80 8.52 12.11
CA VAL A 20 21.43 9.40 13.11
C VAL A 20 20.46 10.46 13.65
N SER A 21 19.43 10.83 12.88
CA SER A 21 18.47 11.89 13.25
C SER A 21 17.32 11.46 14.17
N ALA A 22 17.25 10.19 14.59
CA ALA A 22 16.11 9.64 15.33
C ALA A 22 16.10 9.94 16.86
N GLN A 23 17.01 10.78 17.37
CA GLN A 23 17.08 11.14 18.80
C GLN A 23 16.62 12.58 19.14
N LEU A 24 15.87 13.25 18.24
CA LEU A 24 15.32 14.58 18.54
C LEU A 24 14.04 14.48 19.40
N LYS A 25 14.06 15.17 20.54
CA LYS A 25 13.03 15.16 21.60
C LYS A 25 11.63 15.47 21.06
N GLN A 26 10.68 14.69 21.56
CA GLN A 26 9.24 14.78 21.34
C GLN A 26 8.72 16.06 22.03
N GLY A 27 8.66 17.18 21.31
CA GLY A 27 8.13 18.43 21.87
C GLY A 27 8.26 19.69 21.03
N ASP A 28 9.15 19.73 20.03
CA ASP A 28 9.44 20.99 19.34
C ASP A 28 9.57 20.84 17.81
N SER A 29 8.92 21.76 17.10
CA SER A 29 9.04 22.11 15.67
C SER A 29 9.14 20.95 14.66
N ASP A 30 8.11 20.82 13.81
CA ASP A 30 8.01 19.97 12.62
C ASP A 30 9.31 19.25 12.17
N PRO A 31 9.35 17.91 12.20
CA PRO A 31 10.59 17.17 11.97
C PRO A 31 11.14 17.40 10.56
N LEU A 32 12.47 17.25 10.45
CA LEU A 32 13.17 17.15 9.17
C LEU A 32 12.43 16.15 8.26
N GLY A 33 11.83 16.64 7.18
CA GLY A 33 11.12 15.81 6.22
C GLY A 33 12.07 15.32 5.14
N TYR A 34 11.99 14.05 4.75
CA TYR A 34 12.75 13.51 3.63
C TYR A 34 11.89 12.54 2.83
N GLY A 35 12.30 12.25 1.60
CA GLY A 35 11.56 11.32 0.76
C GLY A 35 12.04 11.27 -0.69
N ILE A 36 11.17 10.77 -1.56
CA ILE A 36 11.45 10.61 -3.00
C ILE A 36 10.55 11.50 -3.84
N LYS A 37 11.05 11.89 -5.01
CA LYS A 37 10.35 12.66 -6.03
C LYS A 37 10.37 11.88 -7.33
N LEU A 38 9.20 11.72 -7.95
CA LEU A 38 9.01 11.06 -9.24
C LEU A 38 8.23 12.01 -10.14
N GLY A 39 8.70 12.32 -11.32
CA GLY A 39 8.03 13.30 -12.17
C GLY A 39 8.44 13.29 -13.61
N ILE A 40 7.87 14.24 -14.34
CA ILE A 40 8.16 14.51 -15.74
C ILE A 40 8.51 15.98 -15.93
N ASN A 41 9.47 16.25 -16.80
CA ASN A 41 9.92 17.59 -17.17
C ASN A 41 9.62 17.82 -18.64
N TYR A 42 8.82 18.83 -18.94
CA TYR A 42 8.54 19.30 -20.29
C TYR A 42 9.44 20.49 -20.62
N SER A 43 10.28 20.33 -21.65
CA SER A 43 11.18 21.40 -22.10
C SER A 43 10.43 22.59 -22.66
N MET A 44 10.79 23.80 -22.24
CA MET A 44 10.25 25.05 -22.80
C MET A 44 11.06 25.58 -23.98
N ASN A 45 12.10 24.88 -24.43
CA ASN A 45 12.86 25.31 -25.61
C ASN A 45 11.98 25.40 -26.88
N GLY A 46 10.96 24.54 -27.00
CA GLY A 46 10.04 24.56 -28.14
C GLY A 46 9.13 25.79 -28.21
N THR A 47 8.96 26.54 -27.11
CA THR A 47 8.21 27.81 -27.15
C THR A 47 9.11 28.99 -27.49
N ARG A 48 10.44 28.86 -27.31
CA ARG A 48 11.43 29.89 -27.65
C ARG A 48 11.84 29.87 -29.11
N TYR A 49 11.91 28.68 -29.71
CA TYR A 49 12.32 28.48 -31.10
C TYR A 49 11.16 27.90 -31.90
N SER A 50 10.68 28.63 -32.92
CA SER A 50 9.52 28.25 -33.75
C SER A 50 9.66 26.86 -34.36
N ASN A 51 10.89 26.46 -34.68
CA ASN A 51 11.19 25.22 -35.37
C ASN A 51 11.33 24.05 -34.41
N TRP A 52 11.18 24.23 -33.09
CA TRP A 52 11.40 23.18 -32.10
C TRP A 52 10.09 22.80 -31.39
N SER A 53 10.06 21.61 -30.83
CA SER A 53 9.00 21.13 -29.94
C SER A 53 9.61 20.60 -28.65
N GLY A 54 9.06 21.05 -27.52
CA GLY A 54 9.42 20.50 -26.22
C GLY A 54 8.92 19.06 -26.11
N LEU A 55 9.71 18.21 -25.46
CA LEU A 55 9.32 16.84 -25.14
C LEU A 55 9.43 16.61 -23.63
N ALA A 56 8.61 15.69 -23.13
CA ALA A 56 8.67 15.25 -21.75
C ALA A 56 9.87 14.30 -21.54
N GLY A 57 10.58 14.48 -20.43
CA GLY A 57 11.60 13.57 -19.93
C GLY A 57 11.38 13.24 -18.45
N ALA A 58 12.01 12.18 -17.95
CA ALA A 58 11.85 11.76 -16.57
C ALA A 58 12.58 12.69 -15.58
N ASN A 59 12.01 12.85 -14.39
CA ASN A 59 12.59 13.57 -13.25
C ASN A 59 12.51 12.66 -12.02
N LEU A 60 13.65 12.34 -11.43
CA LEU A 60 13.74 11.44 -10.27
C LEU A 60 14.64 12.10 -9.24
N GLY A 61 14.20 12.22 -8.00
CA GLY A 61 14.99 12.86 -6.96
C GLY A 61 14.75 12.28 -5.59
N VAL A 62 15.66 12.62 -4.68
CA VAL A 62 15.47 12.46 -3.25
C VAL A 62 15.55 13.84 -2.65
N PHE A 63 14.73 14.11 -1.64
CA PHE A 63 14.68 15.43 -1.05
C PHE A 63 14.83 15.37 0.46
N PHE A 64 15.38 16.45 0.99
CA PHE A 64 15.39 16.80 2.39
C PHE A 64 14.72 18.16 2.51
N SER A 65 13.95 18.34 3.56
CA SER A 65 13.16 19.54 3.79
C SER A 65 13.13 19.85 5.26
N LYS A 66 13.21 21.13 5.61
CA LYS A 66 13.06 21.57 7.00
C LYS A 66 12.28 22.87 7.03
N PRO A 67 11.27 22.97 7.91
CA PRO A 67 10.54 24.22 8.10
C PRO A 67 11.53 25.30 8.57
N ILE A 68 11.43 26.48 7.97
CA ILE A 68 12.06 27.70 8.49
C ILE A 68 11.13 28.31 9.53
N ASN A 69 9.84 28.37 9.22
CA ASN A 69 8.75 28.77 10.10
C ASN A 69 7.43 28.18 9.55
N ASN A 70 6.28 28.59 10.11
CA ASN A 70 4.97 28.05 9.74
C ASN A 70 4.53 28.38 8.29
N ARG A 71 5.26 29.25 7.58
CA ARG A 71 4.95 29.63 6.19
C ARG A 71 6.04 29.26 5.21
N PHE A 72 7.27 29.03 5.65
CA PHE A 72 8.39 28.77 4.76
C PHE A 72 9.08 27.46 5.10
N ARG A 73 9.44 26.70 4.06
CA ARG A 73 10.18 25.44 4.18
C ARG A 73 11.29 25.42 3.15
N TRP A 74 12.52 25.19 3.56
CA TRP A 74 13.61 24.99 2.61
C TRP A 74 13.74 23.52 2.24
N PHE A 75 14.25 23.28 1.04
CA PHE A 75 14.50 21.97 0.48
C PHE A 75 15.92 21.90 -0.07
N VAL A 76 16.52 20.71 0.04
CA VAL A 76 17.70 20.30 -0.72
C VAL A 76 17.38 19.00 -1.42
N GLU A 77 17.64 18.94 -2.72
CA GLU A 77 17.16 17.87 -3.59
C GLU A 77 18.19 17.48 -4.65
N PRO A 78 19.01 16.45 -4.39
CA PRO A 78 19.73 15.78 -5.46
C PRO A 78 18.76 15.02 -6.37
N SER A 79 18.82 15.31 -7.66
CA SER A 79 17.89 14.79 -8.65
C SER A 79 18.57 14.46 -9.98
N TYR A 80 18.11 13.39 -10.61
CA TYR A 80 18.26 13.14 -12.03
C TYR A 80 17.13 13.83 -12.80
N SER A 81 17.47 14.57 -13.84
CA SER A 81 16.49 15.15 -14.76
C SER A 81 16.85 14.87 -16.22
N SER A 82 15.84 14.56 -17.01
CA SER A 82 15.94 14.41 -18.46
C SER A 82 15.07 15.47 -19.11
N VAL A 83 15.65 16.21 -20.05
CA VAL A 83 14.94 17.24 -20.82
C VAL A 83 15.19 16.95 -22.30
N SER A 84 14.11 16.87 -23.07
CA SER A 84 14.17 16.54 -24.49
C SER A 84 13.50 17.63 -25.32
N PHE A 85 14.00 17.83 -26.53
CA PHE A 85 13.33 18.64 -27.55
C PHE A 85 13.63 18.08 -28.94
N ARG A 86 12.75 18.35 -29.90
CA ARG A 86 12.85 17.86 -31.28
C ARG A 86 12.76 19.03 -32.25
N GLU A 87 13.62 19.02 -33.26
CA GLU A 87 13.50 19.93 -34.39
C GLU A 87 12.32 19.47 -35.28
N ARG A 88 11.47 20.38 -35.75
CA ARG A 88 10.26 20.04 -36.50
C ARG A 88 10.57 19.74 -37.96
N GLU A 89 11.51 20.49 -38.52
CA GLU A 89 11.90 20.38 -39.93
C GLU A 89 12.87 19.23 -40.17
N LYS A 90 13.75 18.96 -39.20
CA LYS A 90 14.69 17.84 -39.23
C LYS A 90 14.26 16.83 -38.20
N ASP A 91 14.28 15.55 -38.54
CA ASP A 91 13.91 14.49 -37.61
C ASP A 91 15.01 14.19 -36.57
N ILE A 92 15.44 15.25 -35.88
CA ILE A 92 16.55 15.26 -34.92
C ILE A 92 15.96 15.57 -33.56
N ARG A 93 16.21 14.68 -32.61
CA ARG A 93 15.84 14.83 -31.20
C ARG A 93 17.09 15.02 -30.37
N TYR A 94 17.06 16.01 -29.49
CA TYR A 94 18.12 16.29 -28.54
C TYR A 94 17.64 15.87 -27.15
N ASN A 95 18.46 15.09 -26.45
CA ASN A 95 18.21 14.62 -25.11
C ASN A 95 19.33 15.08 -24.20
N ASN A 96 18.97 15.82 -23.16
CA ASN A 96 19.90 16.26 -22.14
C ASN A 96 19.54 15.57 -20.82
N HIS A 97 20.56 15.02 -20.17
CA HIS A 97 20.47 14.31 -18.92
C HIS A 97 21.35 15.03 -17.90
N TYR A 98 20.81 15.26 -16.71
CA TYR A 98 21.47 16.01 -15.66
C TYR A 98 21.35 15.27 -14.33
N ILE A 99 22.41 15.32 -13.53
CA ILE A 99 22.40 14.97 -12.12
C ILE A 99 22.80 16.25 -11.39
N ASP A 100 21.87 16.75 -10.59
CA ASP A 100 21.88 18.10 -10.03
C ASP A 100 21.65 18.04 -8.52
N ALA A 101 22.29 18.91 -7.74
CA ALA A 101 21.91 19.19 -6.36
C ALA A 101 21.20 20.55 -6.31
N ASN A 102 19.90 20.54 -6.01
CA ASN A 102 19.06 21.74 -5.99
C ASN A 102 18.82 22.22 -4.56
N ALA A 103 18.64 23.53 -4.37
CA ALA A 103 18.07 24.09 -3.16
C ALA A 103 16.92 25.04 -3.50
N PHE A 104 15.84 25.07 -2.73
CA PHE A 104 14.72 26.00 -2.94
C PHE A 104 13.84 26.17 -1.69
N VAL A 105 12.93 27.14 -1.70
CA VAL A 105 12.01 27.44 -0.59
C VAL A 105 10.55 27.36 -1.06
N TYR A 106 9.68 26.75 -0.24
CA TYR A 106 8.23 26.73 -0.43
C TYR A 106 7.55 27.77 0.46
N PHE A 107 6.42 28.30 -0.01
CA PHE A 107 5.58 29.23 0.73
C PHE A 107 4.18 28.65 0.94
N TYR A 108 3.77 28.50 2.20
CA TYR A 108 2.43 28.09 2.61
C TYR A 108 1.65 29.35 3.00
N PRO A 109 0.66 29.80 2.20
CA PRO A 109 -0.08 31.03 2.48
C PRO A 109 -0.83 30.97 3.80
N SER A 110 -1.36 29.79 4.12
CA SER A 110 -2.01 29.51 5.40
C SER A 110 -1.13 28.57 6.21
N PRO A 111 -0.70 28.96 7.42
CA PRO A 111 0.05 28.06 8.31
C PRO A 111 -0.79 26.88 8.81
N ILE A 112 -2.11 26.91 8.61
CA ILE A 112 -3.06 25.90 9.09
C ILE A 112 -3.29 24.81 8.03
N ASN A 113 -3.12 25.14 6.75
CA ASN A 113 -3.44 24.23 5.64
C ASN A 113 -2.19 23.91 4.81
N THR A 114 -1.71 22.68 4.94
CA THR A 114 -0.60 22.13 4.15
C THR A 114 -1.05 21.43 2.87
N ASP A 115 -2.35 21.32 2.64
CA ASP A 115 -2.93 20.61 1.49
C ASP A 115 -2.71 21.38 0.19
N PHE A 116 -2.46 22.69 0.29
CA PHE A 116 -2.18 23.54 -0.85
C PHE A 116 -1.03 24.51 -0.54
N ALA A 117 0.00 24.53 -1.38
CA ALA A 117 1.13 25.43 -1.23
C ALA A 117 1.48 26.11 -2.56
N PHE A 118 1.87 27.39 -2.48
CA PHE A 118 2.53 28.05 -3.60
C PHE A 118 4.02 27.82 -3.50
N ILE A 119 4.60 27.45 -4.62
CA ILE A 119 6.03 27.25 -4.73
C ILE A 119 6.58 28.48 -5.42
N GLY A 120 7.50 29.17 -4.77
CA GLY A 120 8.05 30.42 -5.27
C GLY A 120 9.43 30.65 -4.70
N GLY A 121 10.41 30.92 -5.57
CA GLY A 121 11.73 31.30 -5.10
C GLY A 121 12.83 31.15 -6.14
N ILE A 122 14.05 31.22 -5.64
CA ILE A 122 15.26 30.92 -6.41
C ILE A 122 15.61 29.45 -6.27
N ARG A 123 16.17 28.88 -7.32
CA ARG A 123 16.64 27.49 -7.39
C ARG A 123 18.11 27.50 -7.82
N PRO A 124 19.06 27.72 -6.89
CA PRO A 124 20.45 27.38 -7.13
C PRO A 124 20.57 25.89 -7.38
N THR A 125 21.30 25.55 -8.43
CA THR A 125 21.53 24.17 -8.85
C THR A 125 23.02 23.95 -9.05
N TYR A 126 23.59 22.97 -8.35
CA TYR A 126 24.96 22.54 -8.56
C TYR A 126 24.97 21.32 -9.49
N LEU A 127 25.57 21.49 -10.66
CA LEU A 127 25.64 20.44 -11.69
C LEU A 127 26.70 19.40 -11.33
N MET A 128 26.27 18.19 -10.98
CA MET A 128 27.18 17.10 -10.61
C MET A 128 27.63 16.28 -11.82
N ALA A 129 26.71 15.93 -12.72
CA ALA A 129 27.00 15.25 -13.98
C ALA A 129 26.02 15.66 -15.09
N HIS A 130 26.49 15.70 -16.34
CA HIS A 130 25.64 15.88 -17.50
C HIS A 130 25.99 14.90 -18.63
N ASN A 131 25.01 14.63 -19.48
CA ASN A 131 25.19 13.94 -20.75
C ASN A 131 24.21 14.54 -21.76
N SER A 132 24.65 14.73 -23.01
CA SER A 132 23.80 15.20 -24.10
C SER A 132 23.92 14.26 -25.28
N GLU A 133 22.79 13.83 -25.79
CA GLU A 133 22.70 12.89 -26.89
C GLU A 133 21.82 13.49 -27.99
N VAL A 134 22.25 13.28 -29.22
CA VAL A 134 21.44 13.52 -30.41
C VAL A 134 20.94 12.20 -30.92
N PHE A 135 19.63 12.10 -31.11
CA PHE A 135 18.96 10.97 -31.75
C PHE A 135 18.46 11.43 -33.12
N GLU A 136 19.08 10.92 -34.17
CA GLU A 136 18.63 11.12 -35.54
C GLU A 136 17.68 9.97 -35.90
N THR A 137 16.38 10.25 -35.95
CA THR A 137 15.35 9.20 -36.09
C THR A 137 15.50 8.39 -37.37
N GLY A 138 16.04 8.97 -38.44
CA GLY A 138 16.33 8.27 -39.69
C GLY A 138 17.49 7.26 -39.61
N ALA A 139 18.41 7.44 -38.66
CA ALA A 139 19.60 6.59 -38.51
C ALA A 139 19.52 5.65 -37.30
N TYR A 140 18.59 5.88 -36.36
CA TYR A 140 18.52 5.21 -35.06
C TYR A 140 19.84 5.25 -34.27
N THR A 141 20.74 6.19 -34.58
CA THR A 141 22.01 6.33 -33.90
C THR A 141 21.92 7.42 -32.84
N THR A 142 22.36 7.11 -31.63
CA THR A 142 22.69 8.13 -30.64
C THR A 142 24.14 8.57 -30.81
N ARG A 143 24.37 9.88 -30.83
CA ARG A 143 25.73 10.44 -30.85
C ARG A 143 25.89 11.40 -29.68
N PRO A 144 27.06 11.40 -29.00
CA PRO A 144 27.35 12.45 -28.03
C PRO A 144 27.29 13.80 -28.73
N LEU A 145 26.69 14.78 -28.08
CA LEU A 145 26.70 16.14 -28.59
C LEU A 145 28.04 16.79 -28.23
N ASP A 146 28.96 16.83 -29.18
CA ASP A 146 30.30 17.45 -29.02
C ASP A 146 30.24 18.94 -28.65
N ILE A 147 29.06 19.53 -28.77
CA ILE A 147 28.74 20.95 -28.54
C ILE A 147 28.06 21.23 -27.19
N ASN A 148 27.99 20.22 -26.29
CA ASN A 148 27.59 20.47 -24.90
C ASN A 148 28.73 21.13 -24.12
N GLN A 149 28.58 22.43 -23.83
CA GLN A 149 29.55 23.23 -23.08
C GLN A 149 29.27 23.28 -21.57
N ASN A 150 28.36 22.45 -21.07
CA ASN A 150 28.22 22.30 -19.63
C ASN A 150 29.50 21.70 -19.03
N LYS A 151 29.76 22.06 -17.76
CA LYS A 151 30.90 21.55 -16.99
C LYS A 151 30.38 21.09 -15.64
N ASN A 152 30.84 19.94 -15.18
CA ASN A 152 30.61 19.50 -13.81
C ASN A 152 31.15 20.55 -12.82
N GLY A 153 30.43 20.76 -11.73
CA GLY A 153 30.75 21.78 -10.72
C GLY A 153 30.19 23.16 -11.03
N ARG A 154 29.56 23.37 -12.19
CA ARG A 154 28.91 24.64 -12.51
C ARG A 154 27.72 24.88 -11.59
N ILE A 155 27.59 26.11 -11.12
CA ILE A 155 26.40 26.59 -10.44
C ILE A 155 25.50 27.26 -11.48
N ASP A 156 24.26 26.79 -11.55
CA ASP A 156 23.19 27.39 -12.32
C ASP A 156 22.17 28.02 -11.37
N MET A 157 21.47 29.05 -11.86
CA MET A 157 20.45 29.76 -11.11
C MET A 157 19.14 29.74 -11.91
N GLY A 158 18.05 29.37 -11.25
CA GLY A 158 16.71 29.45 -11.81
C GLY A 158 15.74 30.22 -10.92
N LEU A 159 14.69 30.76 -11.51
CA LEU A 159 13.48 31.16 -10.81
C LEU A 159 12.46 30.04 -10.90
N MET A 160 11.80 29.72 -9.80
CA MET A 160 10.79 28.68 -9.74
C MET A 160 9.47 29.29 -9.27
N LEU A 161 8.38 28.95 -9.97
CA LEU A 161 7.01 29.27 -9.60
C LEU A 161 6.15 28.03 -9.78
N GLY A 162 5.22 27.75 -8.88
CA GLY A 162 4.40 26.56 -9.00
C GLY A 162 3.39 26.38 -7.87
N LEU A 163 2.77 25.22 -7.87
CA LEU A 163 1.75 24.81 -6.92
C LEU A 163 2.04 23.40 -6.43
N SER A 164 1.73 23.12 -5.17
CA SER A 164 1.72 21.78 -4.59
C SER A 164 0.37 21.50 -3.97
N VAL A 165 -0.18 20.32 -4.25
CA VAL A 165 -1.45 19.83 -3.72
C VAL A 165 -1.21 18.50 -3.01
N ALA A 166 -1.63 18.37 -1.74
CA ALA A 166 -1.59 17.10 -1.04
C ALA A 166 -2.70 16.18 -1.58
N LEU A 167 -2.31 15.03 -2.11
CA LEU A 167 -3.24 13.98 -2.54
C LEU A 167 -3.58 13.01 -1.39
N SER A 168 -2.67 12.90 -0.42
CA SER A 168 -2.82 12.13 0.81
C SER A 168 -1.87 12.69 1.87
N PRO A 169 -1.89 12.21 3.13
CA PRO A 169 -0.92 12.61 4.14
C PRO A 169 0.55 12.36 3.75
N VAL A 170 0.78 11.50 2.75
CA VAL A 170 2.11 11.03 2.35
C VAL A 170 2.53 11.55 0.97
N VAL A 171 1.57 11.86 0.09
CA VAL A 171 1.82 12.12 -1.33
C VAL A 171 1.36 13.52 -1.72
N ASN A 172 2.26 14.29 -2.33
CA ASN A 172 1.96 15.59 -2.91
C ASN A 172 2.13 15.55 -4.43
N LEU A 173 1.23 16.21 -5.15
CA LEU A 173 1.36 16.54 -6.57
C LEU A 173 1.89 17.97 -6.71
N GLU A 174 2.99 18.16 -7.42
CA GLU A 174 3.62 19.45 -7.65
C GLU A 174 3.63 19.78 -9.15
N MET A 175 3.26 21.01 -9.48
CA MET A 175 3.35 21.56 -10.83
C MET A 175 4.23 22.80 -10.76
N LEU A 176 5.37 22.77 -11.44
CA LEU A 176 6.43 23.78 -11.31
C LEU A 176 6.81 24.32 -12.67
N TYR A 177 6.91 25.63 -12.81
CA TYR A 177 7.61 26.30 -13.89
C TYR A 177 8.98 26.76 -13.39
N ASN A 178 10.04 26.24 -14.00
CA ASN A 178 11.42 26.62 -13.73
C ASN A 178 11.97 27.44 -14.90
N GLN A 179 12.14 28.74 -14.68
CA GLN A 179 12.83 29.64 -15.59
C GLN A 179 14.32 29.62 -15.26
N SER A 180 15.12 28.99 -16.11
CA SER A 180 16.57 29.01 -15.96
C SER A 180 17.14 30.38 -16.39
N LEU A 181 18.00 30.95 -15.54
CA LEU A 181 18.70 32.21 -15.81
C LEU A 181 20.04 31.99 -16.52
N THR A 182 20.51 30.75 -16.58
CA THR A 182 21.77 30.37 -17.25
C THR A 182 21.54 29.69 -18.59
N ASP A 183 20.28 29.64 -19.04
CA ASP A 183 19.86 29.04 -20.30
C ASP A 183 20.43 29.80 -21.50
N LYS A 184 21.51 29.26 -22.06
CA LYS A 184 22.16 29.74 -23.28
C LYS A 184 22.07 28.68 -24.38
N ASN A 185 21.01 27.87 -24.35
CA ASN A 185 20.82 26.84 -25.36
C ASN A 185 20.46 27.49 -26.70
N GLU A 186 21.24 27.24 -27.73
CA GLU A 186 21.00 27.62 -29.12
C GLU A 186 21.02 26.37 -30.01
N LEU A 187 20.70 26.52 -31.31
CA LEU A 187 20.65 25.42 -32.28
C LEU A 187 21.91 24.54 -32.31
N GLN A 188 23.07 25.14 -32.03
CA GLN A 188 24.37 24.49 -32.09
C GLN A 188 25.11 24.49 -30.76
N LEU A 189 24.46 24.93 -29.68
CA LEU A 189 25.13 25.10 -28.39
C LEU A 189 24.21 24.67 -27.28
N VAL A 190 24.60 23.65 -26.51
CA VAL A 190 23.92 23.33 -25.25
C VAL A 190 24.75 23.87 -24.11
N GLN A 191 24.27 24.94 -23.49
CA GLN A 191 24.94 25.60 -22.37
C GLN A 191 23.92 26.05 -21.33
N GLY A 192 24.11 25.61 -20.08
CA GLY A 192 23.20 25.85 -18.97
C GLY A 192 22.03 24.87 -18.92
N ARG A 193 21.01 25.23 -18.14
CA ARG A 193 19.76 24.45 -18.00
C ARG A 193 18.67 25.05 -18.86
N SER A 194 17.89 24.19 -19.53
CA SER A 194 16.69 24.63 -20.23
C SER A 194 15.61 24.97 -19.23
N SER A 195 14.81 25.99 -19.52
CA SER A 195 13.58 26.22 -18.75
C SER A 195 12.61 25.06 -18.96
N ALA A 196 11.89 24.68 -17.90
CA ALA A 196 11.05 23.48 -17.93
C ALA A 196 9.79 23.65 -17.09
N PHE A 197 8.70 23.01 -17.53
CA PHE A 197 7.54 22.74 -16.70
C PHE A 197 7.64 21.33 -16.14
N GLU A 198 7.61 21.19 -14.83
CA GLU A 198 7.70 19.91 -14.13
C GLU A 198 6.35 19.53 -13.53
N VAL A 199 5.98 18.27 -13.66
CA VAL A 199 4.88 17.66 -12.90
C VAL A 199 5.48 16.53 -12.07
N ASN A 200 5.45 16.68 -10.75
CA ASN A 200 6.12 15.78 -9.82
C ASN A 200 5.12 15.19 -8.81
N LEU A 201 5.30 13.92 -8.46
CA LEU A 201 4.77 13.28 -7.27
C LEU A 201 5.87 13.20 -6.22
N ARG A 202 5.63 13.79 -5.05
CA ARG A 202 6.55 13.77 -3.92
C ARG A 202 5.99 12.87 -2.83
N LEU A 203 6.75 11.86 -2.43
CA LEU A 203 6.38 10.93 -1.37
C LEU A 203 7.24 11.21 -0.13
N ASN A 204 6.61 11.60 0.97
CA ASN A 204 7.28 11.94 2.22
C ASN A 204 7.45 10.69 3.11
N ALA A 205 8.68 10.25 3.31
CA ALA A 205 9.00 9.05 4.07
C ALA A 205 8.67 9.19 5.57
N VAL A 206 8.79 10.39 6.14
CA VAL A 206 8.45 10.64 7.55
C VAL A 206 6.95 10.54 7.75
N ALA A 207 6.16 11.14 6.86
CA ALA A 207 4.71 11.03 6.91
C ALA A 207 4.23 9.59 6.66
N LEU A 208 4.86 8.88 5.72
CA LEU A 208 4.59 7.45 5.49
C LEU A 208 4.83 6.64 6.76
N ARG A 209 5.98 6.83 7.40
CA ARG A 209 6.33 6.15 8.65
C ARG A 209 5.30 6.43 9.74
N LYS A 210 4.95 7.70 9.97
CA LYS A 210 3.92 8.09 10.95
C LYS A 210 2.56 7.45 10.65
N SER A 211 2.15 7.42 9.38
CA SER A 211 0.90 6.79 8.96
C SER A 211 0.91 5.27 9.17
N LEU A 212 2.07 4.62 9.03
CA LEU A 212 2.23 3.19 9.31
C LEU A 212 2.24 2.92 10.82
N GLU A 213 2.92 3.75 11.60
CA GLU A 213 2.97 3.66 13.06
C GLU A 213 1.58 3.88 13.69
N SER A 214 0.84 4.89 13.25
CA SER A 214 -0.54 5.13 13.75
C SER A 214 -1.49 3.99 13.39
N LYS A 215 -1.35 3.41 12.20
CA LYS A 215 -2.11 2.22 11.81
C LYS A 215 -1.76 1.03 12.71
N ASN A 216 -0.48 0.81 13.00
CA ASN A 216 -0.04 -0.28 13.89
C ASN A 216 -0.53 -0.08 15.34
N GLN A 217 -0.45 1.13 15.87
CA GLN A 217 -0.97 1.44 17.21
C GLN A 217 -2.48 1.17 17.30
N SER A 218 -3.25 1.59 16.29
CA SER A 218 -4.69 1.30 16.23
C SER A 218 -4.98 -0.21 16.20
N ILE A 219 -4.12 -1.00 15.55
CA ILE A 219 -4.22 -2.46 15.52
C ILE A 219 -3.92 -3.07 16.90
N GLU A 220 -2.84 -2.64 17.56
CA GLU A 220 -2.47 -3.12 18.90
C GLU A 220 -3.58 -2.83 19.92
N GLU A 221 -4.13 -1.61 19.89
CA GLU A 221 -5.26 -1.22 20.73
C GLU A 221 -6.50 -2.09 20.47
N GLN A 222 -6.79 -2.40 19.19
CA GLN A 222 -7.88 -3.29 18.81
C GLN A 222 -7.66 -4.74 19.28
N VAL A 223 -6.44 -5.27 19.14
CA VAL A 223 -6.11 -6.62 19.62
C VAL A 223 -6.20 -6.69 21.15
N LEU A 224 -5.67 -5.69 21.85
CA LEU A 224 -5.74 -5.61 23.31
C LEU A 224 -7.19 -5.46 23.81
N HIS A 225 -8.03 -4.74 23.06
CA HIS A 225 -9.47 -4.70 23.30
C HIS A 225 -10.02 -6.12 23.27
N TYR A 226 -9.87 -6.85 22.17
CA TYR A 226 -10.43 -8.19 22.02
C TYR A 226 -9.83 -9.26 22.95
N HIS A 227 -8.58 -9.09 23.40
CA HIS A 227 -7.96 -9.97 24.40
C HIS A 227 -8.72 -9.96 25.73
N LYS A 228 -9.27 -8.81 26.12
CA LYS A 228 -10.10 -8.65 27.33
C LYS A 228 -11.55 -9.09 27.12
N GLY A 229 -11.89 -9.52 25.90
CA GLY A 229 -13.23 -9.91 25.48
C GLY A 229 -13.40 -11.42 25.44
N ALA A 230 -14.21 -11.88 24.49
CA ALA A 230 -14.42 -13.29 24.20
C ALA A 230 -14.49 -13.55 22.69
N LEU A 231 -14.15 -14.77 22.28
CA LEU A 231 -14.33 -15.24 20.93
C LEU A 231 -15.60 -16.09 20.81
N LEU A 232 -16.51 -15.71 19.92
CA LEU A 232 -17.69 -16.50 19.59
C LEU A 232 -17.42 -17.27 18.29
N VAL A 233 -17.33 -18.59 18.36
CA VAL A 233 -17.13 -19.45 17.20
C VAL A 233 -18.49 -19.89 16.66
N MET A 234 -18.79 -19.43 15.45
CA MET A 234 -20.00 -19.78 14.72
C MET A 234 -19.84 -21.16 14.07
N LEU A 235 -20.71 -22.09 14.44
CA LEU A 235 -20.78 -23.45 13.93
C LEU A 235 -21.85 -23.55 12.85
N THR A 236 -21.57 -24.30 11.79
CA THR A 236 -22.49 -24.44 10.65
C THR A 236 -23.65 -25.36 11.01
N THR A 237 -24.87 -25.02 10.59
CA THR A 237 -26.03 -25.92 10.62
C THR A 237 -26.30 -26.56 9.26
N THR A 238 -27.04 -27.66 9.27
CA THR A 238 -27.47 -28.29 8.03
C THR A 238 -28.44 -27.39 7.27
N ASN A 239 -28.30 -27.32 5.94
CA ASN A 239 -29.19 -26.51 5.12
C ASN A 239 -30.59 -27.15 5.04
N GLU A 240 -31.56 -26.58 5.74
CA GLU A 240 -32.96 -27.05 5.79
C GLU A 240 -33.60 -27.19 4.40
N LYS A 241 -33.24 -26.34 3.43
CA LYS A 241 -33.76 -26.46 2.06
C LYS A 241 -33.25 -27.73 1.38
N GLU A 242 -32.00 -28.10 1.63
CA GLU A 242 -31.41 -29.32 1.10
C GLU A 242 -31.96 -30.56 1.79
N ILE A 243 -32.14 -30.52 3.12
CA ILE A 243 -32.81 -31.60 3.87
C ILE A 243 -34.22 -31.81 3.31
N LYS A 244 -34.99 -30.74 3.15
CA LYS A 244 -36.36 -30.80 2.62
C LYS A 244 -36.40 -31.46 1.24
N ARG A 245 -35.52 -31.02 0.34
CA ARG A 245 -35.39 -31.60 -1.01
C ARG A 245 -35.06 -33.10 -0.97
N LEU A 246 -34.05 -33.50 -0.19
CA LEU A 246 -33.66 -34.91 -0.07
C LEU A 246 -34.78 -35.77 0.55
N ARG A 247 -35.57 -35.19 1.46
CA ARG A 247 -36.72 -35.84 2.10
C ARG A 247 -37.84 -36.08 1.09
N GLU A 248 -38.15 -35.09 0.25
CA GLU A 248 -39.11 -35.20 -0.85
C GLU A 248 -38.66 -36.23 -1.91
N GLU A 249 -37.35 -36.37 -2.13
CA GLU A 249 -36.75 -37.39 -3.00
C GLU A 249 -36.70 -38.81 -2.36
N GLY A 250 -37.10 -38.98 -1.10
CA GLY A 250 -37.04 -40.27 -0.39
C GLY A 250 -35.62 -40.72 -0.01
N ARG A 251 -34.63 -39.81 -0.02
CA ARG A 251 -33.21 -40.09 0.15
C ARG A 251 -32.73 -39.97 1.60
N GLY A 252 -33.35 -40.73 2.50
CA GLY A 252 -33.07 -40.66 3.95
C GLY A 252 -31.60 -40.93 4.32
N ALA A 253 -30.92 -41.83 3.61
CA ALA A 253 -29.51 -42.13 3.86
C ALA A 253 -28.58 -40.91 3.62
N ASP A 254 -28.89 -40.09 2.60
CA ASP A 254 -28.12 -38.90 2.28
C ASP A 254 -28.32 -37.78 3.31
N ILE A 255 -29.51 -37.70 3.92
CA ILE A 255 -29.79 -36.78 5.03
C ILE A 255 -28.93 -37.14 6.24
N ASN A 256 -28.93 -38.42 6.63
CA ASN A 256 -28.13 -38.90 7.76
C ASN A 256 -26.62 -38.65 7.55
N LEU A 257 -26.14 -38.86 6.31
CA LEU A 257 -24.75 -38.57 5.95
C LEU A 257 -24.43 -37.08 6.10
N LEU A 258 -25.30 -36.21 5.59
CA LEU A 258 -25.13 -34.76 5.67
C LEU A 258 -25.10 -34.25 7.12
N GLU A 259 -26.03 -34.72 7.96
CA GLU A 259 -26.08 -34.37 9.38
C GLU A 259 -24.85 -34.89 10.14
N THR A 260 -24.43 -36.13 9.85
CA THR A 260 -23.22 -36.72 10.43
C THR A 260 -21.98 -35.92 10.05
N ASP A 261 -21.85 -35.50 8.79
CA ASP A 261 -20.72 -34.69 8.32
C ASP A 261 -20.65 -33.32 9.02
N VAL A 262 -21.79 -32.65 9.19
CA VAL A 262 -21.88 -31.37 9.92
C VAL A 262 -21.49 -31.56 11.39
N MET A 263 -22.00 -32.62 12.03
CA MET A 263 -21.68 -32.95 13.43
C MET A 263 -20.18 -33.23 13.61
N ILE A 264 -19.59 -34.09 12.76
CA ILE A 264 -18.15 -34.41 12.79
C ILE A 264 -17.32 -33.14 12.60
N ARG A 265 -17.70 -32.30 11.64
CA ARG A 265 -17.02 -31.03 11.38
C ARG A 265 -17.07 -30.10 12.59
N ASN A 266 -18.25 -29.87 13.15
CA ASN A 266 -18.43 -28.96 14.29
C ASN A 266 -17.67 -29.46 15.53
N ASN A 267 -17.71 -30.76 15.81
CA ASN A 267 -16.91 -31.36 16.89
C ASN A 267 -15.41 -31.16 16.68
N LYS A 268 -14.91 -31.28 15.44
CA LYS A 268 -13.51 -31.01 15.12
C LYS A 268 -13.17 -29.53 15.35
N VAL A 269 -14.03 -28.60 14.93
CA VAL A 269 -13.83 -27.15 15.17
C VAL A 269 -13.77 -26.85 16.67
N ILE A 270 -14.72 -27.35 17.46
CA ILE A 270 -14.75 -27.19 18.92
C ILE A 270 -13.44 -27.71 19.53
N LYS A 271 -13.07 -28.95 19.19
CA LYS A 271 -11.85 -29.58 19.67
C LYS A 271 -10.61 -28.73 19.38
N GLU A 272 -10.45 -28.25 18.14
CA GLU A 272 -9.25 -27.52 17.75
C GLU A 272 -9.18 -26.12 18.38
N PHE A 273 -10.31 -25.43 18.56
CA PHE A 273 -10.32 -24.16 19.31
C PHE A 273 -9.98 -24.36 20.78
N ASN A 274 -10.61 -25.32 21.46
CA ASN A 274 -10.31 -25.61 22.88
C ASN A 274 -8.84 -26.01 23.10
N LYS A 275 -8.23 -26.73 22.14
CA LYS A 275 -6.84 -27.17 22.24
C LYS A 275 -5.83 -26.06 21.93
N ASN A 276 -6.07 -25.27 20.88
CA ASN A 276 -5.03 -24.44 20.27
C ASN A 276 -5.27 -22.92 20.38
N PHE A 277 -6.43 -22.48 20.88
CA PHE A 277 -6.76 -21.07 21.05
C PHE A 277 -6.84 -20.71 22.53
N THR A 278 -5.95 -19.83 22.96
CA THR A 278 -5.76 -19.43 24.37
C THR A 278 -5.76 -17.91 24.56
N PHE A 279 -6.06 -17.16 23.50
CA PHE A 279 -6.01 -15.70 23.50
C PHE A 279 -7.11 -15.06 24.35
N CYS A 280 -8.32 -15.60 24.34
CA CYS A 280 -9.43 -15.17 25.20
C CYS A 280 -10.44 -16.33 25.36
N PRO A 281 -11.43 -16.23 26.28
CA PRO A 281 -12.48 -17.24 26.43
C PRO A 281 -13.23 -17.49 25.12
N VAL A 282 -13.53 -18.77 24.84
CA VAL A 282 -14.20 -19.20 23.61
C VAL A 282 -15.58 -19.75 23.91
N TYR A 283 -16.57 -19.34 23.12
CA TYR A 283 -17.94 -19.84 23.18
C TYR A 283 -18.41 -20.28 21.81
N TYR A 284 -19.29 -21.27 21.75
CA TYR A 284 -19.77 -21.84 20.50
C TYR A 284 -21.26 -21.60 20.33
N PHE A 285 -21.69 -21.21 19.14
CA PHE A 285 -23.10 -21.05 18.81
C PHE A 285 -23.38 -21.50 17.37
N LEU A 286 -24.61 -21.88 17.07
CA LEU A 286 -25.02 -22.28 15.73
C LEU A 286 -25.31 -21.03 14.86
N ASP A 287 -24.97 -21.09 13.57
CA ASP A 287 -25.21 -20.00 12.60
C ASP A 287 -26.68 -19.52 12.53
N THR A 288 -27.64 -20.39 12.83
CA THR A 288 -29.07 -20.07 13.00
C THR A 288 -29.33 -19.00 14.07
N SER A 289 -28.41 -18.82 15.02
CA SER A 289 -28.50 -17.82 16.09
C SER A 289 -27.75 -16.51 15.79
N ILE A 290 -27.21 -16.32 14.57
CA ILE A 290 -26.39 -15.16 14.24
C ILE A 290 -27.10 -13.81 14.48
N TYR A 291 -28.38 -13.69 14.12
CA TYR A 291 -29.14 -12.46 14.34
C TYR A 291 -29.31 -12.12 15.83
N LYS A 292 -29.37 -13.15 16.70
CA LYS A 292 -29.39 -12.96 18.15
C LYS A 292 -28.04 -12.45 18.64
N VAL A 293 -26.93 -12.97 18.10
CA VAL A 293 -25.58 -12.48 18.40
C VAL A 293 -25.38 -11.03 17.94
N MET A 294 -25.81 -10.68 16.72
CA MET A 294 -25.69 -9.32 16.18
C MET A 294 -26.50 -8.30 16.98
N SER A 295 -27.68 -8.69 17.47
CA SER A 295 -28.52 -7.86 18.34
C SER A 295 -28.06 -7.83 19.80
N GLY A 296 -26.98 -8.54 20.16
CA GLY A 296 -26.48 -8.64 21.53
C GLY A 296 -27.29 -9.56 22.46
N SER A 297 -28.28 -10.27 21.95
CA SER A 297 -29.10 -11.23 22.70
C SER A 297 -28.39 -12.59 22.79
N THR A 298 -27.40 -12.71 23.68
CA THR A 298 -26.54 -13.91 23.79
C THR A 298 -27.02 -14.96 24.81
N LYS A 299 -28.16 -14.74 25.47
CA LYS A 299 -28.69 -15.69 26.46
C LYS A 299 -29.31 -16.91 25.76
N GLY A 300 -28.87 -18.11 26.16
CA GLY A 300 -29.49 -19.38 25.74
C GLY A 300 -29.25 -19.76 24.27
N ILE A 301 -28.19 -19.24 23.65
CA ILE A 301 -27.82 -19.57 22.25
C ILE A 301 -26.54 -20.41 22.15
N PHE A 302 -25.82 -20.57 23.26
CA PHE A 302 -24.55 -21.28 23.27
C PHE A 302 -24.77 -22.78 23.34
N VAL A 303 -23.84 -23.52 22.73
CA VAL A 303 -23.81 -24.98 22.74
C VAL A 303 -22.61 -25.50 23.51
N ASN A 304 -22.78 -26.65 24.14
CA ASN A 304 -21.71 -27.37 24.81
C ASN A 304 -20.89 -28.24 23.83
N TYR A 305 -19.95 -29.02 24.36
CA TYR A 305 -19.09 -29.92 23.58
C TYR A 305 -19.87 -30.99 22.79
N ASN A 306 -21.08 -31.33 23.21
CA ASN A 306 -21.97 -32.29 22.54
C ASN A 306 -22.91 -31.63 21.52
N LEU A 307 -22.68 -30.35 21.18
CA LEU A 307 -23.54 -29.54 20.29
C LEU A 307 -24.98 -29.37 20.81
N GLN A 308 -25.19 -29.54 22.11
CA GLN A 308 -26.48 -29.33 22.75
C GLN A 308 -26.54 -27.91 23.32
N LEU A 309 -27.70 -27.26 23.21
CA LEU A 309 -27.93 -25.96 23.83
C LEU A 309 -27.68 -26.04 25.33
N ASP A 310 -26.88 -25.12 25.84
CA ASP A 310 -26.54 -25.02 27.25
C ASP A 310 -26.86 -23.62 27.76
N THR A 311 -27.97 -23.53 28.49
CA THR A 311 -28.48 -22.27 29.03
C THR A 311 -27.70 -21.78 30.26
N SER A 312 -26.81 -22.63 30.81
CA SER A 312 -25.94 -22.24 31.92
C SER A 312 -24.75 -21.40 31.47
N ILE A 313 -24.42 -21.44 30.16
CA ILE A 313 -23.36 -20.62 29.58
C ILE A 313 -23.83 -19.17 29.46
N ILE A 314 -23.13 -18.28 30.17
CA ILE A 314 -23.39 -16.84 30.18
C ILE A 314 -22.14 -16.12 29.65
N LEU A 315 -22.36 -15.21 28.69
CA LEU A 315 -21.31 -14.34 28.18
C LEU A 315 -21.14 -13.14 29.13
N ASN A 316 -20.03 -13.11 29.87
CA ASN A 316 -19.77 -12.09 30.90
C ASN A 316 -19.14 -10.79 30.36
N THR A 317 -19.19 -10.57 29.04
CA THR A 317 -18.56 -9.41 28.39
C THR A 317 -19.37 -8.95 27.20
N GLU A 318 -19.47 -7.64 27.01
CA GLU A 318 -20.05 -7.05 25.80
C GLU A 318 -19.05 -6.97 24.64
N ASN A 319 -17.77 -7.14 24.95
CA ASN A 319 -16.68 -7.11 24.00
C ASN A 319 -16.41 -8.53 23.50
N TYR A 320 -16.86 -8.79 22.28
CA TYR A 320 -16.62 -10.05 21.61
C TYR A 320 -16.45 -9.86 20.11
N PHE A 321 -15.86 -10.87 19.49
CA PHE A 321 -15.69 -10.97 18.05
C PHE A 321 -16.04 -12.39 17.61
N ILE A 322 -16.38 -12.55 16.34
CA ILE A 322 -16.97 -13.77 15.81
C ILE A 322 -15.96 -14.43 14.88
N ALA A 323 -15.74 -15.73 15.05
CA ALA A 323 -14.93 -16.55 14.16
C ALA A 323 -15.81 -17.58 13.45
N SER A 324 -15.61 -17.79 12.16
CA SER A 324 -16.34 -18.78 11.38
C SER A 324 -15.44 -19.44 10.34
N PHE A 325 -15.63 -20.76 10.17
CA PHE A 325 -15.09 -21.46 9.01
C PHE A 325 -16.12 -21.41 7.88
N CYS A 326 -15.87 -20.59 6.87
CA CYS A 326 -16.79 -20.42 5.74
C CYS A 326 -16.05 -20.39 4.39
N GLU A 327 -16.82 -20.53 3.32
CA GLU A 327 -16.37 -20.21 1.96
C GLU A 327 -16.58 -18.72 1.72
N ASP A 328 -15.53 -18.02 1.32
CA ASP A 328 -15.60 -16.63 0.89
C ASP A 328 -15.12 -16.50 -0.56
N ILE A 329 -15.66 -15.54 -1.29
CA ILE A 329 -15.26 -15.27 -2.68
C ILE A 329 -14.25 -14.14 -2.65
N SER A 330 -13.00 -14.45 -2.98
CA SER A 330 -11.96 -13.43 -3.12
C SER A 330 -12.38 -12.41 -4.18
N GLU A 331 -12.47 -11.13 -3.80
CA GLU A 331 -12.83 -10.07 -4.75
C GLU A 331 -11.84 -9.98 -5.93
N TYR A 332 -10.55 -10.22 -5.67
CA TYR A 332 -9.46 -10.13 -6.65
C TYR A 332 -9.44 -11.30 -7.63
N THR A 333 -9.55 -12.54 -7.13
CA THR A 333 -9.41 -13.73 -7.98
C THR A 333 -10.74 -14.29 -8.45
N LYS A 334 -11.86 -13.85 -7.85
CA LYS A 334 -13.20 -14.43 -8.00
C LYS A 334 -13.26 -15.93 -7.68
N ARG A 335 -12.27 -16.46 -6.94
CA ARG A 335 -12.23 -17.86 -6.50
C ARG A 335 -12.84 -17.99 -5.12
N LYS A 336 -13.49 -19.13 -4.89
CA LYS A 336 -13.96 -19.53 -3.57
C LYS A 336 -12.78 -20.04 -2.75
N HIS A 337 -12.63 -19.50 -1.55
CA HIS A 337 -11.65 -19.95 -0.58
C HIS A 337 -12.34 -20.36 0.69
N PHE A 338 -12.02 -21.56 1.18
CA PHE A 338 -12.45 -22.00 2.48
C PHE A 338 -11.38 -21.65 3.52
N GLY A 339 -11.76 -20.96 4.59
CA GLY A 339 -10.82 -20.49 5.59
C GLY A 339 -11.50 -20.12 6.91
N LEU A 340 -10.67 -19.71 7.88
CA LEU A 340 -11.13 -19.09 9.10
C LEU A 340 -11.24 -17.58 8.90
N PHE A 341 -12.44 -17.06 9.10
CA PHE A 341 -12.77 -15.64 8.97
C PHE A 341 -13.23 -15.09 10.31
N VAL A 342 -12.85 -13.85 10.58
CA VAL A 342 -13.12 -13.16 11.84
C VAL A 342 -13.88 -11.87 11.59
N TYR A 343 -14.91 -11.62 12.38
CA TYR A 343 -15.82 -10.50 12.23
C TYR A 343 -15.99 -9.74 13.54
N ASP A 344 -16.37 -8.47 13.44
CA ASP A 344 -16.91 -7.72 14.58
C ASP A 344 -18.34 -8.16 14.92
N LYS A 345 -18.94 -7.50 15.91
CA LYS A 345 -20.33 -7.76 16.36
C LYS A 345 -21.38 -7.47 15.27
N GLN A 346 -21.05 -6.60 14.31
CA GLN A 346 -21.92 -6.20 13.20
C GLN A 346 -21.69 -7.04 11.94
N MET A 347 -20.86 -8.09 12.02
CA MET A 347 -20.47 -8.94 10.90
C MET A 347 -19.63 -8.25 9.83
N ASN A 348 -18.97 -7.12 10.16
CA ASN A 348 -17.92 -6.58 9.32
C ASN A 348 -16.65 -7.41 9.52
N GLN A 349 -16.02 -7.81 8.42
CA GLN A 349 -14.80 -8.59 8.48
C GLN A 349 -13.66 -7.73 9.05
N LEU A 350 -12.99 -8.24 10.09
CA LEU A 350 -11.84 -7.55 10.70
C LEU A 350 -10.61 -7.60 9.78
N GLU A 351 -9.77 -6.58 9.77
CA GLU A 351 -8.53 -6.60 8.99
C GLU A 351 -7.42 -7.44 9.67
N ASN A 352 -6.19 -7.34 9.16
CA ASN A 352 -5.00 -7.89 9.81
C ASN A 352 -4.85 -7.29 11.23
N PRO A 353 -4.57 -8.10 12.27
CA PRO A 353 -4.08 -9.48 12.25
C PRO A 353 -5.15 -10.58 12.26
N PHE A 354 -6.43 -10.23 12.35
CA PHE A 354 -7.50 -11.21 12.48
C PHE A 354 -7.63 -12.05 11.19
N ASN A 355 -7.75 -11.36 10.06
CA ASN A 355 -7.80 -11.97 8.73
C ASN A 355 -6.52 -11.60 7.94
N ALA A 356 -5.80 -12.59 7.42
CA ALA A 356 -4.61 -12.34 6.58
C ALA A 356 -4.98 -12.36 5.09
N PRO A 357 -4.40 -11.47 4.24
CA PRO A 357 -4.70 -11.39 2.81
C PRO A 357 -4.27 -12.63 2.02
N ASN A 358 -3.20 -13.30 2.45
CA ASN A 358 -2.96 -14.71 2.12
C ASN A 358 -3.76 -15.53 3.13
N GLN A 359 -5.04 -15.70 2.84
CA GLN A 359 -6.02 -16.34 3.72
C GLN A 359 -5.44 -17.61 4.34
N LEU A 360 -5.98 -17.99 5.49
CA LEU A 360 -5.86 -19.31 6.10
C LEU A 360 -6.47 -20.42 5.19
N ALA A 361 -6.37 -20.26 3.88
CA ALA A 361 -6.66 -21.24 2.88
C ALA A 361 -5.67 -22.39 3.08
N ALA A 362 -6.21 -23.59 3.22
CA ALA A 362 -5.45 -24.75 2.78
C ALA A 362 -5.00 -24.46 1.33
N PRO A 363 -3.78 -24.87 0.92
CA PRO A 363 -3.47 -24.89 -0.50
C PRO A 363 -4.67 -25.55 -1.19
N VAL A 364 -5.25 -24.85 -2.16
CA VAL A 364 -6.20 -25.47 -3.08
C VAL A 364 -5.37 -26.58 -3.71
N PHE A 365 -5.52 -27.81 -3.22
CA PHE A 365 -4.99 -28.96 -3.92
C PHE A 365 -5.52 -28.82 -5.33
N ASP A 366 -4.60 -28.77 -6.29
CA ASP A 366 -4.89 -28.60 -7.70
C ASP A 366 -6.13 -29.42 -8.05
N TYR A 367 -7.24 -28.71 -8.25
CA TYR A 367 -8.30 -29.24 -9.07
C TYR A 367 -7.64 -29.38 -10.43
N VAL A 368 -7.27 -30.61 -10.78
CA VAL A 368 -7.15 -31.00 -12.17
C VAL A 368 -8.44 -30.50 -12.80
N VAL A 369 -8.31 -29.44 -13.61
CA VAL A 369 -9.39 -28.92 -14.43
C VAL A 369 -9.62 -29.98 -15.50
N VAL A 370 -10.33 -31.04 -15.13
CA VAL A 370 -10.93 -31.95 -16.09
C VAL A 370 -12.00 -31.14 -16.77
N LYS A 371 -11.72 -30.75 -18.01
CA LYS A 371 -12.66 -30.02 -18.87
C LYS A 371 -14.00 -30.74 -18.90
N ALA A 372 -15.05 -30.00 -18.56
CA ALA A 372 -16.39 -30.06 -19.11
C ALA A 372 -16.92 -31.45 -19.52
N THR A 373 -17.22 -32.27 -18.53
CA THR A 373 -18.48 -33.04 -18.53
C THR A 373 -19.16 -32.71 -17.21
N GLU A 374 -20.50 -32.63 -17.20
CA GLU A 374 -21.39 -32.18 -16.10
C GLU A 374 -21.32 -33.06 -14.83
N ASN A 375 -20.12 -33.39 -14.38
CA ASN A 375 -19.86 -34.16 -13.19
C ASN A 375 -19.81 -33.20 -12.02
N LYS A 376 -20.91 -33.22 -11.24
CA LYS A 376 -21.03 -32.82 -9.83
C LYS A 376 -19.67 -32.42 -9.25
N THR A 377 -19.41 -31.11 -9.16
CA THR A 377 -18.24 -30.60 -8.46
C THR A 377 -18.22 -31.25 -7.08
N ARG A 378 -17.28 -32.17 -6.86
CA ARG A 378 -17.13 -32.84 -5.57
C ARG A 378 -16.95 -31.73 -4.55
N LYS A 379 -17.89 -31.58 -3.62
CA LYS A 379 -17.74 -30.65 -2.50
C LYS A 379 -16.43 -31.03 -1.79
N PRO A 380 -15.55 -30.07 -1.48
CA PRO A 380 -14.31 -30.37 -0.79
C PRO A 380 -14.64 -31.15 0.48
N SER A 381 -14.00 -32.31 0.65
CA SER A 381 -14.22 -33.11 1.86
C SER A 381 -13.63 -32.36 3.04
N TYR A 382 -14.49 -31.92 3.97
CA TYR A 382 -14.10 -31.19 5.18
C TYR A 382 -13.12 -31.96 6.06
N ILE A 383 -12.99 -33.28 5.85
CA ILE A 383 -11.99 -34.14 6.47
C ILE A 383 -10.57 -33.58 6.27
N THR A 384 -10.31 -33.00 5.10
CA THR A 384 -8.98 -32.50 4.69
C THR A 384 -8.64 -31.11 5.22
N VAL A 385 -9.60 -30.38 5.82
CA VAL A 385 -9.33 -29.03 6.33
C VAL A 385 -8.38 -29.13 7.53
N PRO A 386 -7.24 -28.42 7.52
CA PRO A 386 -6.26 -28.44 8.60
C PRO A 386 -6.65 -27.49 9.74
N PHE A 387 -7.83 -27.69 10.36
CA PHE A 387 -8.39 -26.81 11.39
C PHE A 387 -7.36 -26.44 12.48
N GLU A 388 -6.61 -27.43 13.00
CA GLU A 388 -5.54 -27.24 13.99
C GLU A 388 -4.55 -26.14 13.58
N LYS A 389 -4.00 -26.24 12.37
CA LYS A 389 -3.02 -25.30 11.83
C LYS A 389 -3.62 -23.89 11.70
N LEU A 390 -4.88 -23.78 11.30
CA LEU A 390 -5.53 -22.50 11.07
C LEU A 390 -5.81 -21.78 12.40
N VAL A 391 -6.33 -22.52 13.40
CA VAL A 391 -6.57 -22.02 14.75
C VAL A 391 -5.26 -21.64 15.44
N SER A 392 -4.24 -22.52 15.41
CA SER A 392 -2.93 -22.25 16.02
C SER A 392 -2.24 -21.02 15.40
N LYS A 393 -2.28 -20.88 14.07
CA LYS A 393 -1.75 -19.70 13.37
C LYS A 393 -2.55 -18.43 13.71
N PHE A 394 -3.85 -18.53 13.90
CA PHE A 394 -4.67 -17.40 14.36
C PHE A 394 -4.26 -16.96 15.76
N ASN A 395 -4.23 -17.89 16.73
CA ASN A 395 -3.81 -17.62 18.11
C ASN A 395 -2.41 -16.97 18.16
N THR A 396 -1.44 -17.57 17.47
CA THR A 396 -0.05 -17.08 17.42
C THR A 396 0.05 -15.67 16.84
N ARG A 397 -0.77 -15.33 15.84
CA ARG A 397 -0.77 -13.99 15.23
C ARG A 397 -1.23 -12.93 16.22
N LEU A 398 -2.30 -13.20 16.98
CA LEU A 398 -2.84 -12.25 17.94
C LEU A 398 -1.85 -11.96 19.08
N PHE A 399 -1.17 -13.00 19.59
CA PHE A 399 -0.15 -12.83 20.65
C PHE A 399 1.09 -12.01 20.22
N ARG A 400 1.33 -11.78 18.92
CA ARG A 400 2.42 -10.90 18.46
C ARG A 400 2.18 -9.41 18.77
N TYR A 401 0.95 -9.05 19.13
CA TYR A 401 0.56 -7.66 19.38
C TYR A 401 0.29 -7.39 20.88
N ILE A 402 0.56 -8.38 21.75
CA ILE A 402 0.38 -8.26 23.21
C ILE A 402 1.71 -8.35 23.96
N ASN A 403 2.71 -9.01 23.37
CA ASN A 403 4.08 -9.06 23.87
C ASN A 403 4.88 -7.88 23.33
#